data_AF-A0A2S9YEX6-F1
#
_entry.id   AF-A0A2S9YEX6-F1
#
_cell.length_a   1.000
_cell.length_b   1.000
_cell.length_c   1.000
_cell.angle_alpha   90.00
_cell.angle_beta   90.00
_cell.angle_gamma   90.00
#
_symmetry.space_group_name_H-M   'P 1'
#
loop_
_entity.id
_entity.type
_entity.pdbx_description
1 polymer ?
#
loop_
_entity_poly.entity_id
_entity_poly.type
_entity_poly.pdbx_seq_one_letter_code
_entity_poly.pdbx_strand_id
1 'polypeptide(L)'
;MSDHLEPPGSSDLGADLPQLPSLDDVPVAPPAGASMTSMSGSGLRPSASLAGGLTPGGMGFDLRALGRKLGRVAAWAAALFIVFLVSAWVSLPTRSIAWRISHEARKAGFNVSVEDISIRPWGSATLEQVVWSFNPSRPDSTPVPFVIEELDVSFSVFKYLLLETIDVEFEGTMDEGRIAGAYYESEDEAHVGFSIEELPLYGVPKLQDAVNAPVRGIFTLDVDITAPGNEWAKSSGRLEVHCYSCTVGDGETKLFVPGAKKTSMLSKGVTIPEIDLGTLDGVLEIVDGKAVAEEFGTQSDDIIFKISGDIEFKDPIANSRLNLLVKVFIDPGLRERDTNVDLLVLTASPKVKMDPPDEGWMGMVLEGNFKHRRFRGVKSKSRQERLREKRESRQKQAKTRAEQRAQQRAAQKAAQAEAKAAADPGGAAGKGETAEVEPPDGRTNPPEAGVMVEEAEPEASDEEHDGEEAAEHGGEEAGEEGGEEGGEAEQEEAGEEEEQSEEAGEEQTEDNEATHLPQ
;
A
#
# COMPACT_ATOMS: atom_id res chain seq x y z
N MET A 1 3.26 11.39 -59.81
CA MET A 1 4.49 10.88 -59.18
C MET A 1 4.24 10.97 -57.71
N SER A 2 3.60 9.93 -57.18
CA SER A 2 3.01 9.90 -55.85
C SER A 2 3.51 8.61 -55.23
N ASP A 3 4.51 8.72 -54.37
CA ASP A 3 5.07 7.58 -53.65
C ASP A 3 4.19 7.29 -52.43
N HIS A 4 3.56 6.11 -52.48
CA HIS A 4 2.91 5.45 -51.37
C HIS A 4 4.00 4.94 -50.42
N LEU A 5 4.01 5.43 -49.18
CA LEU A 5 4.73 4.81 -48.08
C LEU A 5 3.73 4.02 -47.22
N GLU A 6 3.80 2.70 -47.36
CA GLU A 6 3.17 1.74 -46.45
C GLU A 6 3.86 1.75 -45.08
N PRO A 7 3.13 1.61 -43.96
CA PRO A 7 3.75 1.42 -42.66
C PRO A 7 4.27 -0.04 -42.50
N PRO A 8 5.43 -0.25 -41.85
CA PRO A 8 5.98 -1.58 -41.64
C PRO A 8 5.16 -2.37 -40.61
N GLY A 9 4.91 -3.63 -40.96
CA GLY A 9 4.10 -4.58 -40.20
C GLY A 9 4.67 -4.93 -38.82
N SER A 10 3.73 -5.16 -37.92
CA SER A 10 3.89 -5.78 -36.61
C SER A 10 4.58 -7.14 -36.74
N SER A 11 5.82 -7.21 -36.26
CA SER A 11 6.53 -8.47 -36.10
C SER A 11 6.07 -9.14 -34.80
N ASP A 12 5.35 -10.23 -34.98
CA ASP A 12 4.96 -11.21 -33.98
C ASP A 12 6.24 -11.86 -33.41
N LEU A 13 6.65 -11.45 -32.21
CA LEU A 13 7.75 -12.06 -31.45
C LEU A 13 7.16 -12.94 -30.35
N GLY A 14 6.55 -14.06 -30.77
CA GLY A 14 6.46 -15.25 -29.95
C GLY A 14 7.85 -15.90 -29.86
N ALA A 15 8.51 -15.73 -28.72
CA ALA A 15 9.75 -16.44 -28.40
C ALA A 15 9.63 -17.08 -27.02
N ASP A 16 9.61 -18.40 -27.04
CA ASP A 16 9.84 -19.31 -25.92
C ASP A 16 10.95 -18.80 -24.99
N LEU A 17 10.57 -18.40 -23.78
CA LEU A 17 11.51 -18.27 -22.68
C LEU A 17 11.78 -19.68 -22.12
N PRO A 18 13.05 -20.12 -22.00
CA PRO A 18 13.38 -21.36 -21.33
C PRO A 18 12.94 -21.27 -19.86
N GLN A 19 12.07 -22.19 -19.44
CA GLN A 19 11.71 -22.40 -18.04
C GLN A 19 13.00 -22.63 -17.24
N LEU A 20 13.29 -21.72 -16.32
CA LEU A 20 14.33 -21.89 -15.32
C LEU A 20 13.90 -23.00 -14.35
N PRO A 21 14.82 -23.91 -13.95
CA PRO A 21 14.50 -24.95 -12.98
C PRO A 21 14.08 -24.33 -11.63
N SER A 22 13.05 -24.91 -11.02
CA SER A 22 12.60 -24.60 -9.66
C SER A 22 13.74 -24.80 -8.65
N LEU A 23 13.83 -23.91 -7.67
CA LEU A 23 14.87 -23.92 -6.63
C LEU A 23 14.80 -25.12 -5.67
N ASP A 24 13.81 -26.00 -5.84
CA ASP A 24 13.57 -27.20 -5.03
C ASP A 24 14.36 -28.44 -5.49
N ASP A 25 15.08 -28.38 -6.62
CA ASP A 25 15.86 -29.50 -7.18
C ASP A 25 17.36 -29.49 -6.81
N VAL A 26 17.76 -28.79 -5.75
CA VAL A 26 19.15 -28.85 -5.25
C VAL A 26 19.30 -30.07 -4.33
N PRO A 27 20.09 -31.10 -4.69
CA PRO A 27 20.30 -32.25 -3.82
C PRO A 27 21.03 -31.81 -2.55
N VAL A 28 20.36 -32.03 -1.41
CA VAL A 28 20.92 -31.87 -0.07
C VAL A 28 22.15 -32.77 0.09
N ALA A 29 23.29 -32.16 0.37
CA ALA A 29 24.53 -32.89 0.66
C ALA A 29 24.37 -33.75 1.93
N PRO A 30 24.82 -35.02 1.93
CA PRO A 30 24.71 -35.88 3.10
C PRO A 30 25.67 -35.44 4.22
N PRO A 31 25.34 -35.71 5.50
CA PRO A 31 26.17 -35.33 6.63
C PRO A 31 27.47 -36.15 6.65
N ALA A 32 28.60 -35.45 6.82
CA ALA A 32 29.91 -36.07 6.99
C ALA A 32 30.02 -36.74 8.36
N GLY A 33 29.64 -38.02 8.41
CA GLY A 33 29.93 -38.95 9.49
C GLY A 33 31.12 -39.85 9.15
N ALA A 34 32.07 -39.89 10.09
CA ALA A 34 33.18 -40.84 10.30
C ALA A 34 33.23 -42.13 9.47
N SER A 35 34.46 -42.53 9.06
CA SER A 35 35.07 -43.84 9.39
C SER A 35 36.46 -44.04 8.77
N MET A 36 37.24 -44.86 9.48
CA MET A 36 38.65 -45.23 9.29
C MET A 36 38.96 -46.09 8.06
N THR A 37 40.23 -46.09 7.62
CA THR A 37 41.04 -47.25 7.16
C THR A 37 42.44 -46.74 6.76
N SER A 38 43.48 -46.91 7.58
CA SER A 38 44.50 -47.98 7.57
C SER A 38 45.18 -48.28 6.22
N MET A 39 46.42 -47.81 6.04
CA MET A 39 47.57 -48.50 5.40
C MET A 39 48.84 -47.82 5.94
N SER A 40 49.67 -48.42 6.81
CA SER A 40 50.66 -49.48 6.57
C SER A 40 51.61 -49.18 5.41
N GLY A 41 52.86 -48.82 5.73
CA GLY A 41 53.90 -48.50 4.74
C GLY A 41 55.23 -48.03 5.33
N SER A 42 55.90 -48.94 6.05
CA SER A 42 57.35 -49.19 6.05
C SER A 42 58.37 -48.04 5.87
N GLY A 43 59.15 -47.82 6.94
CA GLY A 43 60.62 -47.86 6.86
C GLY A 43 61.37 -46.54 6.59
N LEU A 44 62.03 -46.02 7.63
CA LEU A 44 63.50 -45.98 7.74
C LEU A 44 63.92 -45.24 9.04
N ARG A 45 64.74 -45.94 9.83
CA ARG A 45 65.59 -45.44 10.94
C ARG A 45 66.78 -44.66 10.34
N PRO A 46 67.44 -43.70 11.03
CA PRO A 46 68.28 -43.94 12.22
C PRO A 46 68.01 -42.96 13.38
N SER A 47 68.01 -43.40 14.64
CA SER A 47 69.19 -43.49 15.52
C SER A 47 69.89 -42.14 15.77
N ALA A 48 69.46 -41.41 16.80
CA ALA A 48 70.35 -40.55 17.57
C ALA A 48 69.84 -40.44 19.02
N SER A 49 70.61 -41.06 19.90
CA SER A 49 70.58 -40.97 21.34
C SER A 49 70.71 -39.53 21.83
N LEU A 50 69.81 -39.09 22.70
CA LEU A 50 70.06 -38.00 23.64
C LEU A 50 69.36 -38.33 24.96
N ALA A 51 70.08 -39.10 25.78
CA ALA A 51 69.86 -39.15 27.21
C ALA A 51 70.30 -37.78 27.78
N GLY A 52 69.34 -36.93 28.10
CA GLY A 52 69.52 -35.67 28.81
C GLY A 52 68.61 -35.68 30.03
N GLY A 53 69.22 -35.63 31.21
CA GLY A 53 68.59 -35.93 32.49
C GLY A 53 67.40 -35.05 32.85
N LEU A 54 66.42 -35.71 33.49
CA LEU A 54 65.38 -35.07 34.29
C LEU A 54 66.03 -34.49 35.55
N THR A 55 66.30 -33.19 35.54
CA THR A 55 66.49 -32.42 36.77
C THR A 55 65.13 -31.91 37.26
N PRO A 56 64.63 -32.38 38.41
CA PRO A 56 63.43 -31.84 39.04
C PRO A 56 63.82 -30.58 39.82
N GLY A 57 63.80 -29.42 39.17
CA GLY A 57 64.16 -28.17 39.83
C GLY A 57 63.92 -26.95 38.97
N GLY A 58 62.82 -26.25 39.21
CA GLY A 58 62.60 -24.90 38.71
C GLY A 58 61.73 -24.79 37.46
N MET A 59 60.45 -25.20 37.53
CA MET A 59 59.42 -24.66 36.64
C MET A 59 59.08 -23.22 37.04
N GLY A 60 60.07 -22.33 36.96
CA GLY A 60 59.78 -20.91 36.80
C GLY A 60 59.34 -20.72 35.36
N PHE A 61 58.05 -20.90 35.08
CA PHE A 61 57.47 -20.57 33.77
C PHE A 61 57.87 -19.14 33.44
N ASP A 62 58.79 -18.98 32.49
CA ASP A 62 59.32 -17.69 32.06
C ASP A 62 58.26 -17.01 31.17
N LEU A 63 57.16 -16.57 31.82
CA LEU A 63 55.98 -15.97 31.19
C LEU A 63 56.35 -14.80 30.26
N ARG A 64 57.48 -14.13 30.52
CA ARG A 64 58.04 -13.07 29.68
C ARG A 64 58.63 -13.56 28.35
N ALA A 65 59.23 -14.74 28.32
CA ALA A 65 59.75 -15.31 27.08
C ALA A 65 58.61 -15.83 26.20
N LEU A 66 57.57 -16.41 26.81
CA LEU A 66 56.36 -16.86 26.12
C LEU A 66 55.57 -15.67 25.54
N GLY A 67 55.40 -14.60 26.32
CA GLY A 67 54.70 -13.38 25.88
C GLY A 67 55.32 -12.71 24.64
N ARG A 68 56.66 -12.73 24.50
CA ARG A 68 57.33 -12.19 23.31
C ARG A 68 57.08 -13.00 22.03
N LYS A 69 56.98 -14.33 22.14
CA LYS A 69 56.64 -15.19 21.00
C LYS A 69 55.17 -15.07 20.62
N LEU A 70 54.27 -15.05 21.60
CA LEU A 70 52.84 -14.80 21.41
C LEU A 70 52.59 -13.44 20.77
N GLY A 71 53.25 -12.38 21.24
CA GLY A 71 53.14 -11.06 20.64
C GLY A 71 53.56 -11.01 19.16
N ARG A 72 54.60 -11.75 18.78
CA ARG A 72 55.03 -11.82 17.37
C ARG A 72 54.03 -12.57 16.49
N VAL A 73 53.46 -13.67 17.00
CA VAL A 73 52.43 -14.43 16.27
C VAL A 73 51.16 -13.58 16.13
N ALA A 74 50.73 -12.91 17.20
CA ALA A 74 49.59 -12.00 17.18
C ALA A 74 49.82 -10.83 16.20
N ALA A 75 51.02 -10.25 16.16
CA ALA A 75 51.35 -9.20 15.20
C ALA A 75 51.29 -9.69 13.74
N TRP A 76 51.79 -10.89 13.44
CA TRP A 76 51.68 -11.49 12.11
C TRP A 76 50.24 -11.82 11.74
N ALA A 77 49.46 -12.37 12.66
CA ALA A 77 48.05 -12.65 12.45
C ALA A 77 47.26 -11.36 12.18
N ALA A 78 47.51 -10.30 12.96
CA ALA A 78 46.90 -8.99 12.75
C ALA A 78 47.31 -8.39 11.39
N ALA A 79 48.59 -8.49 10.99
CA ALA A 79 49.04 -8.02 9.68
C ALA A 79 48.37 -8.78 8.53
N LEU A 80 48.31 -10.12 8.61
CA LEU A 80 47.61 -10.94 7.61
C LEU A 80 46.12 -10.64 7.57
N PHE A 81 45.50 -10.40 8.73
CA PHE A 81 44.09 -10.01 8.82
C PHE A 81 43.84 -8.64 8.17
N ILE A 82 44.70 -7.65 8.39
CA ILE A 82 44.61 -6.34 7.72
C ILE A 82 44.77 -6.50 6.20
N VAL A 83 45.75 -7.28 5.73
CA VAL A 83 45.93 -7.54 4.29
C VAL A 83 44.72 -8.26 3.72
N PHE A 84 44.15 -9.23 4.44
CA PHE A 84 42.92 -9.90 4.05
C PHE A 84 41.74 -8.92 3.96
N LEU A 85 41.55 -8.04 4.93
CA LEU A 85 40.49 -7.03 4.91
C LEU A 85 40.64 -6.04 3.75
N VAL A 86 41.86 -5.54 3.51
CA VAL A 86 42.14 -4.64 2.37
C VAL A 86 41.94 -5.37 1.05
N SER A 87 42.41 -6.62 0.93
CA SER A 87 42.20 -7.43 -0.27
C SER A 87 40.73 -7.72 -0.51
N ALA A 88 39.97 -8.07 0.53
CA ALA A 88 38.54 -8.30 0.46
C ALA A 88 37.83 -7.02 -0.02
N TRP A 89 38.18 -5.87 0.56
CA TRP A 89 37.63 -4.55 0.20
C TRP A 89 37.92 -4.16 -1.26
N VAL A 90 39.17 -4.27 -1.72
CA VAL A 90 39.53 -3.99 -3.14
C VAL A 90 38.84 -4.97 -4.10
N SER A 91 38.56 -6.20 -3.65
CA SER A 91 37.90 -7.22 -4.47
C SER A 91 36.37 -7.14 -4.50
N LEU A 92 35.76 -6.19 -3.76
CA LEU A 92 34.31 -6.07 -3.72
C LEU A 92 33.77 -5.67 -5.11
N PRO A 93 32.88 -6.47 -5.72
CA PRO A 93 32.30 -6.14 -7.02
C PRO A 93 31.19 -5.11 -6.85
N THR A 94 31.53 -3.83 -6.67
CA THR A 94 30.58 -2.74 -6.42
C THR A 94 29.43 -2.69 -7.44
N ARG A 95 29.75 -2.87 -8.73
CA ARG A 95 28.75 -2.94 -9.82
C ARG A 95 27.73 -4.07 -9.65
N SER A 96 28.16 -5.24 -9.16
CA SER A 96 27.25 -6.36 -8.92
C SER A 96 26.33 -6.10 -7.73
N ILE A 97 26.82 -5.37 -6.72
CA ILE A 97 26.03 -4.94 -5.57
C ILE A 97 24.97 -3.92 -6.01
N ALA A 98 25.35 -2.92 -6.81
CA ALA A 98 24.43 -1.94 -7.38
C ALA A 98 23.32 -2.60 -8.20
N TRP A 99 23.69 -3.53 -9.07
CA TRP A 99 22.74 -4.33 -9.83
C TRP A 99 21.79 -5.12 -8.91
N ARG A 100 22.32 -5.77 -7.85
CA ARG A 100 21.52 -6.54 -6.91
C ARG A 100 20.51 -5.68 -6.15
N ILE A 101 20.92 -4.50 -5.69
CA ILE A 101 20.04 -3.53 -5.01
C ILE A 101 18.92 -3.10 -5.96
N SER A 102 19.26 -2.71 -7.19
CA SER A 102 18.25 -2.32 -8.19
C SER A 102 17.26 -3.44 -8.50
N HIS A 103 17.73 -4.69 -8.54
CA HIS A 103 16.89 -5.84 -8.83
C HIS A 103 15.94 -6.19 -7.68
N GLU A 104 16.42 -6.15 -6.43
CA GLU A 104 15.56 -6.36 -5.25
C GLU A 104 14.56 -5.20 -5.08
N ALA A 105 14.97 -3.95 -5.33
CA ALA A 105 14.05 -2.82 -5.36
C ALA A 105 12.94 -3.03 -6.40
N ARG A 106 13.27 -3.49 -7.61
CA ARG A 106 12.28 -3.80 -8.66
C ARG A 106 11.31 -4.91 -8.25
N LYS A 107 11.79 -5.96 -7.57
CA LYS A 107 10.91 -7.01 -7.03
C LYS A 107 9.93 -6.45 -6.00
N ALA A 108 10.36 -5.48 -5.20
CA ALA A 108 9.50 -4.76 -4.26
C ALA A 108 8.57 -3.73 -4.94
N GLY A 109 8.62 -3.59 -6.27
CA GLY A 109 7.78 -2.66 -7.05
C GLY A 109 8.39 -1.27 -7.25
N PHE A 110 9.65 -1.08 -6.87
CA PHE A 110 10.37 0.19 -7.04
C PHE A 110 11.34 0.11 -8.22
N ASN A 111 11.10 0.90 -9.27
CA ASN A 111 12.01 0.94 -10.40
C ASN A 111 13.17 1.92 -10.14
N VAL A 112 14.11 1.47 -9.33
CA VAL A 112 15.33 2.19 -8.97
C VAL A 112 16.49 1.69 -9.84
N SER A 113 17.28 2.62 -10.37
CA SER A 113 18.58 2.35 -10.99
C SER A 113 19.65 3.16 -10.28
N VAL A 114 20.78 2.52 -10.00
CA VAL A 114 21.95 3.14 -9.37
C VAL A 114 23.08 3.07 -10.38
N GLU A 115 23.72 4.21 -10.66
CA GLU A 115 24.80 4.27 -11.65
C GLU A 115 26.10 3.72 -11.07
N ASP A 116 26.51 4.22 -9.90
CA ASP A 116 27.72 3.77 -9.21
C ASP A 116 27.50 3.64 -7.69
N ILE A 117 28.30 2.77 -7.07
CA ILE A 117 28.31 2.57 -5.61
C ILE A 117 29.75 2.51 -5.13
N SER A 118 30.06 3.39 -4.18
CA SER A 118 31.33 3.41 -3.45
C SER A 118 31.11 2.89 -2.03
N ILE A 119 31.74 1.77 -1.66
CA ILE A 119 31.60 1.18 -0.32
C ILE A 119 32.84 1.53 0.51
N ARG A 120 32.63 2.15 1.67
CA ARG A 120 33.69 2.45 2.64
C ARG A 120 33.86 1.27 3.61
N PRO A 121 35.08 0.95 4.05
CA PRO A 121 35.36 -0.27 4.81
C PRO A 121 34.70 -0.34 6.20
N TRP A 122 34.13 0.76 6.70
CA TRP A 122 33.43 0.84 7.98
C TRP A 122 31.91 0.72 7.87
N GLY A 123 31.37 0.22 6.75
CA GLY A 123 29.94 -0.07 6.61
C GLY A 123 29.09 1.09 6.10
N SER A 124 29.71 2.11 5.47
CA SER A 124 28.95 3.10 4.69
C SER A 124 29.06 2.81 3.20
N ALA A 125 28.02 3.14 2.45
CA ALA A 125 27.96 3.07 1.00
C ALA A 125 27.44 4.40 0.47
N THR A 126 28.19 5.03 -0.43
CA THR A 126 27.78 6.20 -1.19
C THR A 126 27.24 5.70 -2.53
N LEU A 127 25.98 5.98 -2.84
CA LEU A 127 25.37 5.67 -4.13
C LEU A 127 25.29 6.96 -4.94
N GLU A 128 25.83 6.93 -6.16
CA GLU A 128 25.81 8.09 -7.07
C GLU A 128 24.71 7.89 -8.12
N GLN A 129 24.02 8.99 -8.44
CA GLN A 129 22.97 9.06 -9.47
C GLN A 129 21.90 7.98 -9.29
N VAL A 130 21.25 8.00 -8.12
CA VAL A 130 20.13 7.09 -7.83
C VAL A 130 18.89 7.63 -8.52
N VAL A 131 18.53 6.99 -9.64
CA VAL A 131 17.35 7.34 -10.41
C VAL A 131 16.20 6.43 -10.01
N TRP A 132 15.18 7.02 -9.41
CA TRP A 132 13.90 6.36 -9.14
C TRP A 132 12.88 6.76 -10.21
N SER A 133 12.57 5.81 -11.08
CA SER A 133 11.51 5.99 -12.07
C SER A 133 10.18 5.50 -11.52
N PHE A 134 9.16 6.33 -11.67
CA PHE A 134 7.81 6.00 -11.26
C PHE A 134 6.99 5.58 -12.47
N ASN A 135 6.14 4.56 -12.30
CA ASN A 135 5.12 4.29 -13.29
C ASN A 135 4.24 5.54 -13.44
N PRO A 136 4.07 6.02 -14.68
CA PRO A 136 3.30 7.23 -14.92
C PRO A 136 1.85 6.96 -14.54
N SER A 137 1.21 7.94 -13.91
CA SER A 137 -0.20 7.82 -13.56
C SER A 137 -1.11 7.77 -14.79
N ARG A 138 -0.59 8.17 -15.96
CA ARG A 138 -1.29 8.11 -17.25
C ARG A 138 -0.51 7.28 -18.28
N PRO A 139 -1.19 6.52 -19.15
CA PRO A 139 -0.52 5.69 -20.15
C PRO A 139 0.18 6.51 -21.25
N ASP A 140 -0.18 7.78 -21.43
CA ASP A 140 0.35 8.70 -22.45
C ASP A 140 1.42 9.66 -21.90
N SER A 141 1.60 9.76 -20.58
CA SER A 141 2.63 10.63 -20.00
C SER A 141 3.98 9.94 -19.92
N THR A 142 5.04 10.66 -20.29
CA THR A 142 6.42 10.22 -20.10
C THR A 142 6.75 10.16 -18.61
N PRO A 143 7.31 9.04 -18.11
CA PRO A 143 7.79 8.96 -16.73
C PRO A 143 8.83 10.05 -16.46
N VAL A 144 8.60 10.86 -15.44
CA VAL A 144 9.60 11.81 -14.95
C VAL A 144 10.43 11.11 -13.88
N PRO A 145 11.74 10.90 -14.10
CA PRO A 145 12.60 10.29 -13.10
C PRO A 145 12.80 11.22 -11.91
N PHE A 146 12.85 10.65 -10.71
CA PHE A 146 13.31 11.31 -9.50
C PHE A 146 14.78 10.94 -9.31
N VAL A 147 15.67 11.93 -9.33
CA VAL A 147 17.13 11.71 -9.35
C VAL A 147 17.71 12.21 -8.03
N ILE A 148 18.35 11.32 -7.27
CA ILE A 148 19.14 11.68 -6.10
C ILE A 148 20.60 11.65 -6.56
N GLU A 149 21.30 12.78 -6.44
CA GLU A 149 22.65 12.94 -6.97
C GLU A 149 23.66 12.08 -6.22
N GLU A 150 23.61 12.17 -4.90
CA GLU A 150 24.45 11.43 -3.96
C GLU A 150 23.56 10.93 -2.83
N LEU A 151 23.66 9.66 -2.48
CA LEU A 151 22.98 9.03 -1.35
C LEU A 151 24.01 8.26 -0.53
N ASP A 152 24.43 8.85 0.58
CA ASP A 152 25.24 8.20 1.60
C ASP A 152 24.35 7.37 2.52
N VAL A 153 24.66 6.09 2.67
CA VAL A 153 23.97 5.18 3.59
C VAL A 153 24.99 4.57 4.54
N SER A 154 24.81 4.75 5.83
CA SER A 154 25.66 4.22 6.89
C SER A 154 24.95 3.04 7.58
N PHE A 155 25.65 1.92 7.73
CA PHE A 155 25.15 0.73 8.42
C PHE A 155 26.12 0.34 9.53
N SER A 156 25.64 0.29 10.77
CA SER A 156 26.44 -0.12 11.93
C SER A 156 26.56 -1.64 12.05
N VAL A 157 27.24 -2.29 11.11
CA VAL A 157 27.40 -3.78 11.06
C VAL A 157 28.00 -4.35 12.35
N PHE A 158 28.92 -3.64 12.99
CA PHE A 158 29.54 -4.10 14.24
C PHE A 158 28.55 -4.12 15.41
N LYS A 159 27.64 -3.15 15.48
CA LYS A 159 26.61 -3.11 16.52
C LYS A 159 25.62 -4.25 16.33
N TYR A 160 25.20 -4.50 15.10
CA TYR A 160 24.33 -5.62 14.75
C TYR A 160 24.95 -6.99 15.13
N LEU A 161 26.24 -7.22 14.82
CA LEU A 161 26.90 -8.50 15.12
C LEU A 161 27.18 -8.74 16.61
N LEU A 162 27.34 -7.68 17.42
CA LEU A 162 27.72 -7.80 18.83
C LEU A 162 26.54 -7.64 19.79
N LEU A 163 25.57 -6.82 19.42
CA LEU A 163 24.47 -6.36 20.28
C LEU A 163 23.09 -6.57 19.64
N GLU A 164 22.99 -7.19 18.46
CA GLU A 164 21.73 -7.40 17.72
C GLU A 164 20.94 -6.11 17.46
N THR A 165 21.62 -4.96 17.43
CA THR A 165 21.01 -3.64 17.18
C THR A 165 21.15 -3.25 15.72
N ILE A 166 20.05 -2.80 15.13
CA ILE A 166 20.01 -2.24 13.78
C ILE A 166 20.13 -0.72 13.90
N ASP A 167 21.06 -0.14 13.15
CA ASP A 167 21.32 1.29 13.16
C ASP A 167 21.77 1.68 11.75
N VAL A 168 20.85 2.35 11.05
CA VAL A 168 20.94 2.72 9.64
C VAL A 168 20.68 4.20 9.53
N GLU A 169 21.64 4.95 9.01
CA GLU A 169 21.45 6.36 8.69
C GLU A 169 21.60 6.53 7.17
N PHE A 170 20.85 7.45 6.58
CA PHE A 170 21.05 7.85 5.21
C PHE A 170 20.96 9.36 5.06
N GLU A 171 21.75 9.91 4.17
CA GLU A 171 21.76 11.31 3.78
C GLU A 171 21.85 11.36 2.25
N GLY A 172 20.98 12.14 1.63
CA GLY A 172 20.96 12.30 0.18
C GLY A 172 20.73 13.73 -0.22
N THR A 173 21.33 14.12 -1.34
CA THR A 173 21.17 15.45 -1.94
C THR A 173 20.38 15.34 -3.24
N MET A 174 19.45 16.27 -3.43
CA MET A 174 18.63 16.34 -4.63
C MET A 174 18.42 17.80 -5.04
N ASP A 175 19.04 18.18 -6.16
CA ASP A 175 19.00 19.56 -6.65
C ASP A 175 19.47 20.53 -5.54
N GLU A 176 18.59 21.38 -5.02
CA GLU A 176 18.88 22.28 -3.90
C GLU A 176 18.52 21.69 -2.52
N GLY A 177 17.75 20.60 -2.47
CA GLY A 177 17.23 20.00 -1.24
C GLY A 177 18.10 18.89 -0.65
N ARG A 178 17.89 18.62 0.65
CA ARG A 178 18.54 17.54 1.40
C ARG A 178 17.52 16.61 2.01
N ILE A 179 17.83 15.32 2.04
CA ILE A 179 17.00 14.28 2.64
C ILE A 179 17.88 13.48 3.59
N ALA A 180 17.57 13.48 4.87
CA ALA A 180 18.24 12.66 5.87
C ALA A 180 17.23 11.71 6.52
N GLY A 181 17.69 10.55 6.94
CA GLY A 181 16.90 9.64 7.74
C GLY A 181 17.76 8.74 8.61
N ALA A 182 17.20 8.33 9.72
CA ALA A 182 17.82 7.43 10.68
C ALA A 182 16.79 6.40 11.11
N TYR A 183 17.22 5.14 11.16
CA TYR A 183 16.45 4.04 11.69
C TYR A 183 17.30 3.27 12.69
N TYR A 184 16.82 3.23 13.92
CA TYR A 184 17.42 2.50 15.01
C TYR A 184 16.43 1.49 15.55
N GLU A 185 16.85 0.24 15.76
CA GLU A 185 16.04 -0.82 16.37
C GLU A 185 16.91 -1.62 17.33
N SER A 186 16.40 -1.82 18.54
CA SER A 186 17.01 -2.60 19.61
C SER A 186 15.96 -3.50 20.27
N GLU A 187 16.32 -4.27 21.29
CA GLU A 187 15.33 -5.07 22.04
C GLU A 187 14.30 -4.19 22.78
N ASP A 188 14.71 -2.98 23.19
CA ASP A 188 13.92 -2.12 24.08
C ASP A 188 13.19 -0.99 23.35
N GLU A 189 13.65 -0.57 22.18
CA GLU A 189 13.09 0.57 21.43
C GLU A 189 13.42 0.53 19.95
N ALA A 190 12.50 1.06 19.15
CA ALA A 190 12.74 1.45 17.76
C ALA A 190 12.59 2.97 17.62
N HIS A 191 13.43 3.59 16.82
CA HIS A 191 13.41 5.02 16.55
C HIS A 191 13.53 5.26 15.04
N VAL A 192 12.69 6.16 14.53
CA VAL A 192 12.68 6.60 13.13
C VAL A 192 12.78 8.12 13.12
N GLY A 193 13.89 8.61 12.59
CA GLY A 193 14.10 10.00 12.21
C GLY A 193 14.03 10.15 10.69
N PHE A 194 13.34 11.15 10.18
CA PHE A 194 13.35 11.50 8.77
C PHE A 194 13.20 13.00 8.60
N SER A 195 14.16 13.63 7.93
CA SER A 195 14.19 15.07 7.70
C SER A 195 14.37 15.35 6.21
N ILE A 196 13.57 16.26 5.68
CA ILE A 196 13.69 16.83 4.36
C ILE A 196 13.89 18.32 4.56
N GLU A 197 14.99 18.86 4.05
CA GLU A 197 15.30 20.28 4.11
C GLU A 197 15.27 20.88 2.71
N GLU A 198 14.58 22.01 2.56
CA GLU A 198 14.61 22.87 1.37
C GLU A 198 14.30 22.14 0.04
N LEU A 199 13.40 21.15 0.05
CA LEU A 199 13.11 20.35 -1.14
C LEU A 199 12.21 21.11 -2.13
N PRO A 200 12.66 21.40 -3.35
CA PRO A 200 11.81 22.04 -4.34
C PRO A 200 10.69 21.09 -4.80
N LEU A 201 9.44 21.53 -4.71
CA LEU A 201 8.28 20.69 -5.07
C LEU A 201 8.20 20.34 -6.56
N TYR A 202 8.81 21.15 -7.43
CA TYR A 202 8.93 20.82 -8.85
C TYR A 202 9.85 19.60 -9.09
N GLY A 203 10.72 19.28 -8.13
CA GLY A 203 11.63 18.13 -8.16
C GLY A 203 11.00 16.83 -7.65
N VAL A 204 9.72 16.84 -7.24
CA VAL A 204 9.01 15.66 -6.70
C VAL A 204 7.89 15.22 -7.66
N PRO A 205 8.19 14.37 -8.67
CA PRO A 205 7.22 13.95 -9.69
C PRO A 205 5.96 13.31 -9.09
N LYS A 206 6.11 12.55 -8.00
CA LYS A 206 4.97 11.89 -7.36
C LYS A 206 3.98 12.86 -6.74
N LEU A 207 4.44 14.02 -6.27
CA LEU A 207 3.54 15.03 -5.75
C LEU A 207 2.74 15.67 -6.89
N GLN A 208 3.42 16.01 -7.99
CA GLN A 208 2.77 16.55 -9.20
C GLN A 208 1.77 15.56 -9.81
N ASP A 209 2.12 14.27 -9.85
CA ASP A 209 1.21 13.19 -10.26
C ASP A 209 -0.03 13.11 -9.35
N ALA A 210 0.15 13.28 -8.04
CA ALA A 210 -0.92 13.12 -7.05
C ALA A 210 -1.92 14.29 -7.08
N VAL A 211 -1.43 15.51 -7.24
CA VAL A 211 -2.30 16.69 -7.44
C VAL A 211 -2.73 16.86 -8.91
N ASN A 212 -2.11 16.09 -9.81
CA ASN A 212 -2.22 16.20 -11.26
C ASN A 212 -2.03 17.62 -11.78
N ALA A 213 -1.07 18.35 -11.21
CA ALA A 213 -0.76 19.74 -11.49
C ALA A 213 0.71 20.04 -11.21
N PRO A 214 1.33 20.98 -11.94
CA PRO A 214 2.60 21.54 -11.55
C PRO A 214 2.50 22.13 -10.14
N VAL A 215 3.48 21.81 -9.30
CA VAL A 215 3.58 22.36 -7.94
C VAL A 215 4.92 23.04 -7.79
N ARG A 216 4.93 24.23 -7.21
CA ARG A 216 6.15 24.97 -6.87
C ARG A 216 6.16 25.28 -5.38
N GLY A 217 7.31 25.75 -4.90
CA GLY A 217 7.56 26.04 -3.49
C GLY A 217 8.66 25.17 -2.91
N ILE A 218 9.02 25.49 -1.67
CA ILE A 218 10.08 24.82 -0.91
C ILE A 218 9.43 24.03 0.21
N PHE A 219 9.69 22.73 0.26
CA PHE A 219 9.09 21.81 1.22
C PHE A 219 10.13 21.32 2.24
N THR A 220 9.73 21.36 3.50
CA THR A 220 10.50 20.83 4.63
C THR A 220 9.60 19.88 5.42
N LEU A 221 10.14 18.75 5.84
CA LEU A 221 9.43 17.74 6.62
C LEU A 221 10.38 17.20 7.68
N ASP A 222 9.99 17.24 8.94
CA ASP A 222 10.75 16.65 10.04
C ASP A 222 9.87 15.62 10.75
N VAL A 223 10.38 14.40 10.91
CA VAL A 223 9.68 13.28 11.52
C VAL A 223 10.61 12.66 12.54
N ASP A 224 10.21 12.66 13.80
CA ASP A 224 10.91 11.98 14.89
C ASP A 224 9.89 11.14 15.64
N ILE A 225 10.03 9.81 15.56
CA ILE A 225 9.11 8.86 16.17
C ILE A 225 9.93 7.80 16.92
N THR A 226 9.60 7.63 18.20
CA THR A 226 10.18 6.59 19.07
C THR A 226 9.08 5.62 19.51
N ALA A 227 9.29 4.32 19.27
CA ALA A 227 8.40 3.22 19.58
C ALA A 227 9.02 2.33 20.68
N PRO A 228 8.60 2.48 21.95
CA PRO A 228 9.11 1.66 23.04
C PRO A 228 8.67 0.21 22.90
N GLY A 229 9.57 -0.72 23.19
CA GLY A 229 9.37 -2.17 23.05
C GLY A 229 9.13 -2.61 21.61
N ASN A 230 9.53 -1.81 20.61
CA ASN A 230 9.22 -2.00 19.20
C ASN A 230 7.71 -2.06 18.89
N GLU A 231 6.88 -1.45 19.76
CA GLU A 231 5.43 -1.37 19.58
C GLU A 231 5.04 0.03 19.07
N TRP A 232 4.77 0.15 17.77
CA TRP A 232 4.33 1.39 17.13
C TRP A 232 3.00 1.89 17.70
N ALA A 233 2.15 0.99 18.20
CA ALA A 233 0.93 1.35 18.91
C ALA A 233 1.17 2.11 20.24
N LYS A 234 2.41 2.15 20.75
CA LYS A 234 2.83 2.91 21.94
C LYS A 234 3.82 4.04 21.60
N SER A 235 3.97 4.37 20.32
CA SER A 235 4.96 5.35 19.88
C SER A 235 4.67 6.76 20.40
N SER A 236 5.73 7.54 20.53
CA SER A 236 5.68 8.96 20.87
C SER A 236 6.65 9.71 19.98
N GLY A 237 6.37 10.98 19.71
CA GLY A 237 7.16 11.73 18.74
C GLY A 237 6.46 12.97 18.20
N ARG A 238 7.01 13.51 17.12
CA ARG A 238 6.53 14.72 16.47
C ARG A 238 6.76 14.64 14.97
N LEU A 239 5.81 15.14 14.21
CA LEU A 239 5.92 15.35 12.77
C LEU A 239 5.67 16.83 12.48
N GLU A 240 6.63 17.49 11.86
CA GLU A 240 6.55 18.89 11.43
C GLU A 240 6.59 18.95 9.91
N VAL A 241 5.69 19.72 9.32
CA VAL A 241 5.62 19.91 7.87
C VAL A 241 5.55 21.40 7.57
N HIS A 242 6.41 21.84 6.66
CA HIS A 242 6.48 23.22 6.20
C HIS A 242 6.50 23.26 4.66
N CYS A 243 5.76 24.20 4.09
CA CYS A 243 5.72 24.46 2.66
C CYS A 243 5.75 25.97 2.47
N TYR A 244 6.87 26.51 2.00
CA TYR A 244 7.05 27.95 1.81
C TYR A 244 6.75 28.35 0.37
N SER A 245 5.92 29.39 0.21
CA SER A 245 5.54 29.98 -1.09
C SER A 245 5.06 28.91 -2.07
N CYS A 246 4.19 28.02 -1.60
CA CYS A 246 3.75 26.88 -2.38
C CYS A 246 2.66 27.32 -3.36
N THR A 247 2.81 26.99 -4.64
CA THR A 247 1.81 27.30 -5.67
C THR A 247 1.43 26.04 -6.44
N VAL A 248 0.20 25.99 -6.94
CA VAL A 248 -0.32 24.88 -7.75
C VAL A 248 -0.89 25.40 -9.05
N GLY A 249 -0.51 24.78 -10.16
CA GLY A 249 -0.90 25.21 -11.50
C GLY A 249 0.06 26.22 -12.11
N ASP A 250 -0.03 26.35 -13.43
CA ASP A 250 0.79 27.24 -14.26
C ASP A 250 -0.06 27.99 -15.30
N GLY A 251 -1.38 27.78 -15.32
CA GLY A 251 -2.30 28.33 -16.33
C GLY A 251 -2.22 27.66 -17.71
N GLU A 252 -1.26 26.76 -17.95
CA GLU A 252 -0.95 26.21 -19.27
C GLU A 252 -1.17 24.69 -19.32
N THR A 253 -0.76 23.99 -18.26
CA THR A 253 -0.86 22.55 -18.13
C THR A 253 -2.31 22.13 -17.91
N LYS A 254 -2.80 21.24 -18.78
CA LYS A 254 -4.14 20.68 -18.70
C LYS A 254 -4.21 19.66 -17.57
N LEU A 255 -5.06 19.91 -16.58
CA LEU A 255 -5.30 19.00 -15.48
C LEU A 255 -6.46 18.07 -15.80
N PHE A 256 -6.24 16.78 -15.64
CA PHE A 256 -7.24 15.74 -15.89
C PHE A 256 -7.94 15.37 -14.59
N VAL A 257 -9.27 15.48 -14.53
CA VAL A 257 -10.00 15.11 -13.31
C VAL A 257 -10.13 13.58 -13.24
N PRO A 258 -9.53 12.89 -12.25
CA PRO A 258 -9.64 11.44 -12.14
C PRO A 258 -11.10 11.01 -11.97
N GLY A 259 -11.53 10.00 -12.73
CA GLY A 259 -12.91 9.51 -12.68
C GLY A 259 -13.93 10.34 -13.46
N ALA A 260 -13.51 11.41 -14.16
CA ALA A 260 -14.36 12.04 -15.16
C ALA A 260 -14.73 11.02 -16.24
N LYS A 261 -16.01 10.96 -16.59
CA LYS A 261 -16.47 10.12 -17.72
C LYS A 261 -15.74 10.58 -18.98
N LYS A 262 -15.33 9.64 -19.84
CA LYS A 262 -14.65 9.96 -21.12
C LYS A 262 -15.41 10.99 -21.97
N THR A 263 -16.73 11.04 -21.83
CA THR A 263 -17.64 11.96 -22.53
C THR A 263 -17.80 13.34 -21.89
N SER A 264 -17.30 13.55 -20.68
CA SER A 264 -17.38 14.85 -20.00
C SER A 264 -16.33 15.81 -20.56
N MET A 265 -16.65 17.11 -20.67
CA MET A 265 -15.68 18.15 -21.05
C MET A 265 -14.39 18.12 -20.20
N LEU A 266 -14.49 17.65 -18.94
CA LEU A 266 -13.37 17.50 -18.01
C LEU A 266 -12.37 16.40 -18.43
N SER A 267 -12.74 15.51 -19.35
CA SER A 267 -11.84 14.45 -19.87
C SER A 267 -10.75 15.00 -20.79
N LYS A 268 -10.97 16.16 -21.41
CA LYS A 268 -9.99 16.86 -22.25
C LYS A 268 -8.93 17.63 -21.45
N GLY A 269 -9.09 17.62 -20.13
CA GLY A 269 -8.29 18.40 -19.18
C GLY A 269 -8.75 19.85 -19.10
N VAL A 270 -8.57 20.44 -17.93
CA VAL A 270 -8.90 21.82 -17.60
C VAL A 270 -7.61 22.50 -17.17
N THR A 271 -7.29 23.65 -17.76
CA THR A 271 -6.16 24.47 -17.29
C THR A 271 -6.59 25.16 -16.00
N ILE A 272 -5.75 25.04 -14.97
CA ILE A 272 -5.93 25.76 -13.70
C ILE A 272 -4.88 26.87 -13.67
N PRO A 273 -5.28 28.11 -13.34
CA PRO A 273 -4.34 29.21 -13.18
C PRO A 273 -3.34 28.88 -12.07
N GLU A 274 -2.25 29.64 -11.98
CA GLU A 274 -1.42 29.56 -10.78
C GLU A 274 -2.23 29.99 -9.56
N ILE A 275 -2.43 29.05 -8.64
CA ILE A 275 -3.12 29.24 -7.36
C ILE A 275 -2.05 29.31 -6.29
N ASP A 276 -2.01 30.43 -5.57
CA ASP A 276 -1.13 30.58 -4.41
C ASP A 276 -1.68 29.77 -3.24
N LEU A 277 -0.92 28.82 -2.71
CA LEU A 277 -1.25 28.11 -1.48
C LEU A 277 -0.68 28.84 -0.25
N GLY A 278 0.19 29.83 -0.40
CA GLY A 278 0.84 30.54 0.70
C GLY A 278 1.88 29.69 1.44
N THR A 279 1.94 29.86 2.76
CA THR A 279 2.82 29.07 3.64
C THR A 279 2.00 28.08 4.46
N LEU A 280 2.27 26.79 4.26
CA LEU A 280 1.66 25.72 5.05
C LEU A 280 2.63 25.33 6.16
N ASP A 281 2.18 25.45 7.40
CA ASP A 281 2.90 25.00 8.58
C ASP A 281 2.00 24.04 9.37
N GLY A 282 2.55 22.89 9.77
CA GLY A 282 1.81 21.87 10.52
C GLY A 282 2.70 21.13 11.49
N VAL A 283 2.20 20.91 12.71
CA VAL A 283 2.85 20.08 13.72
C VAL A 283 1.83 19.05 14.21
N LEU A 284 2.23 17.79 14.20
CA LEU A 284 1.46 16.67 14.72
C LEU A 284 2.25 16.04 15.86
N GLU A 285 1.71 16.13 17.07
CA GLU A 285 2.25 15.43 18.23
C GLU A 285 1.71 14.00 18.28
N ILE A 286 2.61 13.06 18.54
CA ILE A 286 2.31 11.63 18.66
C ILE A 286 2.42 11.25 20.13
N VAL A 287 1.31 10.77 20.69
CA VAL A 287 1.23 10.32 22.08
C VAL A 287 0.52 8.98 22.11
N ASP A 288 1.14 7.97 22.73
CA ASP A 288 0.61 6.60 22.88
C ASP A 288 0.11 6.01 21.55
N GLY A 289 0.93 6.10 20.51
CA GLY A 289 0.62 5.59 19.18
C GLY A 289 -0.52 6.33 18.48
N LYS A 290 -0.87 7.53 18.92
CA LYS A 290 -1.88 8.37 18.26
C LYS A 290 -1.31 9.74 17.94
N ALA A 291 -1.22 10.06 16.64
CA ALA A 291 -0.99 11.42 16.18
C ALA A 291 -2.33 12.16 16.10
N VAL A 292 -2.43 13.34 16.69
CA VAL A 292 -3.65 14.18 16.56
C VAL A 292 -3.26 15.51 15.92
N ALA A 293 -3.96 15.85 14.85
CA ALA A 293 -3.90 17.15 14.20
C ALA A 293 -5.15 17.94 14.60
N GLU A 294 -5.00 18.91 15.51
CA GLU A 294 -6.13 19.75 15.95
C GLU A 294 -6.72 20.53 14.78
N GLU A 295 -5.91 21.39 14.16
CA GLU A 295 -6.16 22.04 12.88
C GLU A 295 -4.87 22.73 12.45
N PHE A 296 -4.27 22.32 11.35
CA PHE A 296 -3.16 23.05 10.74
C PHE A 296 -3.45 23.28 9.26
N GLY A 297 -2.84 24.29 8.65
CA GLY A 297 -3.27 24.72 7.34
C GLY A 297 -2.52 25.94 6.84
N THR A 298 -3.03 26.46 5.74
CA THR A 298 -2.53 27.68 5.12
C THR A 298 -3.69 28.60 4.75
N GLN A 299 -3.42 29.89 4.77
CA GLN A 299 -4.31 30.93 4.31
C GLN A 299 -3.54 31.81 3.33
N SER A 300 -3.94 31.78 2.07
CA SER A 300 -3.45 32.67 1.02
C SER A 300 -4.57 33.60 0.54
N ASP A 301 -4.25 34.46 -0.42
CA ASP A 301 -5.24 35.32 -1.09
C ASP A 301 -6.22 34.51 -1.97
N ASP A 302 -5.84 33.30 -2.35
CA ASP A 302 -6.56 32.46 -3.30
C ASP A 302 -7.37 31.35 -2.64
N ILE A 303 -6.80 30.74 -1.60
CA ILE A 303 -7.40 29.60 -0.92
C ILE A 303 -7.12 29.61 0.59
N ILE A 304 -8.02 28.98 1.34
CA ILE A 304 -7.78 28.62 2.74
C ILE A 304 -7.87 27.10 2.83
N PHE A 305 -6.80 26.48 3.30
CA PHE A 305 -6.66 25.04 3.38
C PHE A 305 -6.44 24.63 4.82
N LYS A 306 -7.18 23.65 5.31
CA LYS A 306 -7.11 23.17 6.70
C LYS A 306 -7.13 21.65 6.74
N ILE A 307 -6.24 21.05 7.51
CA ILE A 307 -6.18 19.63 7.81
C ILE A 307 -6.41 19.44 9.31
N SER A 308 -7.30 18.52 9.66
CA SER A 308 -7.49 18.04 11.03
C SER A 308 -7.71 16.53 11.03
N GLY A 309 -7.65 15.90 12.20
CA GLY A 309 -7.93 14.47 12.34
C GLY A 309 -6.86 13.73 13.11
N ASP A 310 -6.74 12.42 12.86
CA ASP A 310 -5.85 11.57 13.61
C ASP A 310 -5.23 10.43 12.79
N ILE A 311 -4.06 9.99 13.26
CA ILE A 311 -3.34 8.81 12.77
C ILE A 311 -3.18 7.86 13.95
N GLU A 312 -3.75 6.67 13.85
CA GLU A 312 -3.62 5.62 14.85
C GLU A 312 -2.56 4.61 14.39
N PHE A 313 -1.38 4.65 15.01
CA PHE A 313 -0.30 3.72 14.72
C PHE A 313 -0.65 2.30 15.19
N LYS A 314 -0.29 1.30 14.38
CA LYS A 314 -0.54 -0.13 14.65
C LYS A 314 0.71 -0.94 14.35
N ASP A 315 0.76 -2.14 14.92
CA ASP A 315 1.79 -3.13 14.65
C ASP A 315 1.26 -4.20 13.68
N PRO A 316 1.92 -4.45 12.53
CA PRO A 316 2.99 -3.66 11.92
C PRO A 316 2.53 -2.28 11.44
N ILE A 317 3.45 -1.32 11.33
CA ILE A 317 3.17 0.09 10.95
C ILE A 317 2.34 0.25 9.67
N ALA A 318 2.45 -0.69 8.74
CA ALA A 318 1.64 -0.72 7.52
C ALA A 318 0.11 -0.77 7.76
N ASN A 319 -0.31 -1.25 8.93
CA ASN A 319 -1.71 -1.33 9.34
C ASN A 319 -2.21 -0.10 10.08
N SER A 320 -1.34 0.90 10.31
CA SER A 320 -1.70 2.18 10.93
C SER A 320 -2.84 2.84 10.16
N ARG A 321 -3.80 3.39 10.88
CA ARG A 321 -5.02 3.97 10.34
C ARG A 321 -4.89 5.47 10.20
N LEU A 322 -5.32 5.98 9.06
CA LEU A 322 -5.40 7.40 8.75
C LEU A 322 -6.88 7.80 8.80
N ASN A 323 -7.17 8.92 9.45
CA ASN A 323 -8.46 9.58 9.41
C ASN A 323 -8.27 11.10 9.42
N LEU A 324 -7.93 11.66 8.26
CA LEU A 324 -7.64 13.08 8.11
C LEU A 324 -8.79 13.76 7.36
N LEU A 325 -9.33 14.84 7.91
CA LEU A 325 -10.26 15.76 7.28
C LEU A 325 -9.48 16.92 6.64
N VAL A 326 -9.60 17.04 5.33
CA VAL A 326 -9.07 18.15 4.54
C VAL A 326 -10.24 19.07 4.18
N LYS A 327 -10.19 20.32 4.63
CA LYS A 327 -11.13 21.38 4.27
C LYS A 327 -10.43 22.37 3.35
N VAL A 328 -11.07 22.72 2.24
CA VAL A 328 -10.59 23.70 1.27
C VAL A 328 -11.67 24.74 1.06
N PHE A 329 -11.32 26.01 1.23
CA PHE A 329 -12.12 27.17 0.87
C PHE A 329 -11.43 27.88 -0.28
N ILE A 330 -12.16 28.14 -1.35
CA ILE A 330 -11.64 28.87 -2.51
C ILE A 330 -12.18 30.29 -2.44
N ASP A 331 -11.28 31.27 -2.45
CA ASP A 331 -11.66 32.67 -2.33
C ASP A 331 -12.56 33.11 -3.51
N PRO A 332 -13.63 33.89 -3.25
CA PRO A 332 -14.49 34.39 -4.31
C PRO A 332 -13.74 35.20 -5.39
N GLY A 333 -12.68 35.92 -5.03
CA GLY A 333 -11.84 36.65 -5.98
C GLY A 333 -11.15 35.74 -6.98
N LEU A 334 -10.68 34.56 -6.55
CA LEU A 334 -10.15 33.51 -7.46
C LEU A 334 -11.25 32.96 -8.39
N ARG A 335 -12.47 32.79 -7.89
CA ARG A 335 -13.60 32.30 -8.70
C ARG A 335 -14.07 33.33 -9.73
N GLU A 336 -14.05 34.62 -9.38
CA GLU A 336 -14.43 35.69 -10.31
C GLU A 336 -13.41 35.87 -11.43
N ARG A 337 -12.12 35.71 -11.13
CA ARG A 337 -11.04 35.87 -12.11
C ARG A 337 -10.81 34.63 -12.99
N ASP A 338 -11.24 33.44 -12.55
CA ASP A 338 -11.08 32.20 -13.32
C ASP A 338 -12.38 31.36 -13.37
N THR A 339 -12.95 31.28 -14.59
CA THR A 339 -14.20 30.56 -14.84
C THR A 339 -14.06 29.04 -14.66
N ASN A 340 -12.88 28.47 -14.87
CA ASN A 340 -12.67 27.03 -14.71
C ASN A 340 -12.69 26.63 -13.23
N VAL A 341 -12.07 27.44 -12.36
CA VAL A 341 -12.12 27.25 -10.91
C VAL A 341 -13.54 27.43 -10.39
N ASP A 342 -14.27 28.45 -10.86
CA ASP A 342 -15.67 28.62 -10.47
C ASP A 342 -16.54 27.42 -10.91
N LEU A 343 -16.36 26.94 -12.14
CA LEU A 343 -17.05 25.75 -12.63
C LEU A 343 -16.72 24.51 -11.77
N LEU A 344 -15.48 24.36 -11.32
CA LEU A 344 -15.06 23.27 -10.44
C LEU A 344 -15.83 23.34 -9.10
N VAL A 345 -15.93 24.52 -8.49
CA VAL A 345 -16.68 24.72 -7.23
C VAL A 345 -18.18 24.49 -7.42
N LEU A 346 -18.75 24.96 -8.53
CA LEU A 346 -20.17 24.80 -8.82
C LEU A 346 -20.52 23.33 -9.07
N THR A 347 -19.70 22.62 -9.85
CA THR A 347 -19.89 21.21 -10.20
C THR A 347 -19.41 20.23 -9.13
N ALA A 348 -18.73 20.71 -8.09
CA ALA A 348 -18.31 19.90 -6.96
C ALA A 348 -19.49 19.10 -6.38
N SER A 349 -19.25 17.82 -6.11
CA SER A 349 -20.29 16.92 -5.61
C SER A 349 -20.93 17.48 -4.34
N PRO A 350 -22.26 17.35 -4.15
CA PRO A 350 -22.89 17.68 -2.87
C PRO A 350 -22.28 16.93 -1.68
N LYS A 351 -21.57 15.83 -1.93
CA LYS A 351 -20.88 15.03 -0.90
C LYS A 351 -19.62 15.71 -0.34
N VAL A 352 -19.00 16.62 -1.09
CA VAL A 352 -17.82 17.37 -0.64
C VAL A 352 -18.19 18.73 -0.07
N LYS A 353 -19.32 19.33 -0.48
CA LYS A 353 -19.79 20.62 0.07
C LYS A 353 -20.14 20.47 1.55
N MET A 354 -19.60 21.31 2.42
CA MET A 354 -19.88 21.30 3.86
C MET A 354 -21.23 21.93 4.19
N ASP A 355 -21.76 21.64 5.38
CA ASP A 355 -22.98 22.24 5.94
C ASP A 355 -22.62 23.39 6.89
N PRO A 356 -23.56 24.30 7.21
CA PRO A 356 -23.35 25.34 8.22
C PRO A 356 -22.83 24.75 9.55
N PRO A 357 -21.85 25.39 10.22
CA PRO A 357 -21.34 26.76 10.00
C PRO A 357 -20.29 26.92 8.89
N ASP A 358 -19.77 25.82 8.32
CA ASP A 358 -18.69 25.84 7.32
C ASP A 358 -19.24 25.94 5.88
N GLU A 359 -20.28 26.74 5.66
CA GLU A 359 -20.85 26.92 4.32
C GLU A 359 -19.82 27.54 3.35
N GLY A 360 -19.73 27.00 2.13
CA GLY A 360 -18.72 27.39 1.14
C GLY A 360 -17.42 26.57 1.19
N TRP A 361 -17.16 25.83 2.28
CA TRP A 361 -16.03 24.91 2.35
C TRP A 361 -16.31 23.60 1.60
N MET A 362 -15.25 23.04 1.02
CA MET A 362 -15.21 21.70 0.47
C MET A 362 -14.42 20.79 1.41
N GLY A 363 -15.06 19.75 1.92
CA GLY A 363 -14.47 18.77 2.84
C GLY A 363 -14.24 17.41 2.17
N MET A 364 -13.03 16.90 2.31
CA MET A 364 -12.63 15.55 1.93
C MET A 364 -12.06 14.82 3.14
N VAL A 365 -12.38 13.54 3.30
CA VAL A 365 -11.78 12.68 4.32
C VAL A 365 -10.83 11.71 3.63
N LEU A 366 -9.57 11.73 4.05
CA LEU A 366 -8.57 10.71 3.74
C LEU A 366 -8.63 9.64 4.84
N GLU A 367 -9.19 8.48 4.49
CA GLU A 367 -9.31 7.34 5.39
C GLU A 367 -8.60 6.10 4.87
N GLY A 368 -8.31 5.17 5.77
CA GLY A 368 -7.78 3.84 5.41
C GLY A 368 -6.56 3.49 6.24
N ASN A 369 -5.71 2.62 5.70
CA ASN A 369 -4.38 2.36 6.26
C ASN A 369 -3.30 2.87 5.29
N PHE A 370 -2.03 2.84 5.71
CA PHE A 370 -0.91 3.33 4.89
C PHE A 370 -0.82 2.63 3.52
N LYS A 371 -1.23 1.36 3.43
CA LYS A 371 -1.28 0.58 2.17
C LYS A 371 -2.46 0.94 1.26
N HIS A 372 -3.63 1.23 1.83
CA HIS A 372 -4.89 1.39 1.11
C HIS A 372 -5.60 2.68 1.54
N ARG A 373 -5.02 3.80 1.09
CA ARG A 373 -5.55 5.15 1.29
C ARG A 373 -6.72 5.40 0.36
N ARG A 374 -7.77 6.07 0.85
CA ARG A 374 -8.95 6.45 0.07
C ARG A 374 -9.41 7.86 0.42
N PHE A 375 -9.70 8.64 -0.61
CA PHE A 375 -10.37 9.93 -0.46
C PHE A 375 -11.87 9.74 -0.60
N ARG A 376 -12.63 10.37 0.28
CA ARG A 376 -14.09 10.39 0.22
C ARG A 376 -14.62 11.79 0.56
N GLY A 377 -15.76 12.18 0.01
CA GLY A 377 -16.39 13.45 0.42
C GLY A 377 -16.86 13.38 1.87
N VAL A 378 -16.82 14.49 2.60
CA VAL A 378 -17.17 14.55 4.04
C VAL A 378 -18.57 13.98 4.34
N LYS A 379 -19.54 14.19 3.46
CA LYS A 379 -20.92 13.66 3.60
C LYS A 379 -21.10 12.24 3.04
N SER A 380 -20.06 11.65 2.46
CA SER A 380 -20.14 10.27 1.99
C SER A 380 -20.08 9.32 3.18
N LYS A 381 -21.11 8.46 3.28
CA LYS A 381 -21.19 7.44 4.33
C LYS A 381 -20.00 6.49 4.24
N SER A 382 -19.35 6.25 5.37
CA SER A 382 -18.26 5.28 5.44
C SER A 382 -18.77 3.88 5.05
N ARG A 383 -17.86 2.98 4.65
CA ARG A 383 -18.27 1.58 4.35
C ARG A 383 -18.94 0.93 5.57
N GLN A 384 -18.44 1.24 6.77
CA GLN A 384 -18.98 0.72 8.03
C GLN A 384 -20.39 1.24 8.29
N GLU A 385 -20.63 2.54 8.07
CA GLU A 385 -21.98 3.14 8.18
C GLU A 385 -22.95 2.54 7.18
N ARG A 386 -22.54 2.37 5.91
CA ARG A 386 -23.37 1.71 4.89
C ARG A 386 -23.72 0.28 5.27
N LEU A 387 -22.77 -0.47 5.85
CA LEU A 387 -23.03 -1.82 6.34
C LEU A 387 -23.96 -1.84 7.55
N ARG A 388 -23.79 -0.90 8.48
CA ARG A 388 -24.66 -0.73 9.64
C ARG A 388 -26.10 -0.41 9.21
N GLU A 389 -26.28 0.57 8.33
CA GLU A 389 -27.58 0.94 7.78
C GLU A 389 -28.23 -0.22 7.00
N LYS A 390 -27.43 -0.98 6.24
CA LYS A 390 -27.90 -2.20 5.55
C LYS A 390 -28.35 -3.29 6.53
N ARG A 391 -27.68 -3.44 7.68
CA ARG A 391 -28.08 -4.37 8.75
C ARG A 391 -29.37 -3.90 9.41
N GLU A 392 -29.46 -2.62 9.75
CA GLU A 392 -30.65 -2.02 10.38
C GLU A 392 -31.87 -2.07 9.45
N SER A 393 -31.71 -1.83 8.14
CA SER A 393 -32.80 -1.93 7.17
C SER A 393 -33.28 -3.37 6.99
N ARG A 394 -32.36 -4.35 6.94
CA ARG A 394 -32.72 -5.78 6.91
C ARG A 394 -33.47 -6.22 8.17
N GLN A 395 -33.06 -5.74 9.35
CA GLN A 395 -33.78 -6.02 10.60
C GLN A 395 -35.17 -5.41 10.62
N LYS A 396 -35.32 -4.16 10.14
CA LYS A 396 -36.64 -3.52 10.00
C LYS A 396 -37.54 -4.29 9.02
N GLN A 397 -37.01 -4.70 7.87
CA GLN A 397 -37.74 -5.51 6.89
C GLN A 397 -38.12 -6.90 7.43
N ALA A 398 -37.24 -7.53 8.20
CA ALA A 398 -37.54 -8.82 8.84
C ALA A 398 -38.66 -8.67 9.88
N LYS A 399 -38.63 -7.60 10.69
CA LYS A 399 -39.66 -7.29 11.68
C LYS A 399 -41.00 -7.02 11.02
N THR A 400 -41.06 -6.20 9.97
CA THR A 400 -42.31 -5.91 9.26
C THR A 400 -42.88 -7.16 8.60
N ARG A 401 -42.03 -8.01 8.00
CA ARG A 401 -42.47 -9.31 7.46
C ARG A 401 -42.99 -10.26 8.53
N ALA A 402 -42.37 -10.28 9.71
CA ALA A 402 -42.84 -11.10 10.84
C ALA A 402 -44.20 -10.61 11.37
N GLU A 403 -44.38 -9.30 11.51
CA GLU A 403 -45.65 -8.68 11.92
C GLU A 403 -46.75 -8.96 10.89
N GLN A 404 -46.46 -8.81 9.60
CA GLN A 404 -47.41 -9.14 8.52
C GLN A 404 -47.81 -10.63 8.55
N ARG A 405 -46.84 -11.54 8.73
CA ARG A 405 -47.13 -12.97 8.88
C ARG A 405 -47.95 -13.28 10.13
N ALA A 406 -47.69 -12.59 11.24
CA ALA A 406 -48.47 -12.74 12.47
C ALA A 406 -49.92 -12.26 12.28
N GLN A 407 -50.11 -11.11 11.62
CA GLN A 407 -51.44 -10.57 11.29
C GLN A 407 -52.19 -11.50 10.33
N GLN A 408 -51.53 -12.01 9.28
CA GLN A 408 -52.14 -12.98 8.36
C GLN A 408 -52.55 -14.26 9.08
N ARG A 409 -51.69 -14.79 9.96
CA ARG A 409 -52.02 -15.98 10.79
C ARG A 409 -53.18 -15.70 11.73
N ALA A 410 -53.24 -14.51 12.34
CA ALA A 410 -54.35 -14.12 13.21
C ALA A 410 -55.66 -14.00 12.42
N ALA A 411 -55.64 -13.39 11.23
CA ALA A 411 -56.79 -13.27 10.34
C ALA A 411 -57.27 -14.64 9.85
N GLN A 412 -56.35 -15.52 9.45
CA GLN A 412 -56.69 -16.89 9.06
C GLN A 412 -57.34 -17.67 10.21
N LYS A 413 -56.80 -17.54 11.44
CA LYS A 413 -57.39 -18.18 12.62
C LYS A 413 -58.78 -17.62 12.94
N ALA A 414 -58.99 -16.32 12.81
CA ALA A 414 -60.30 -15.69 13.01
C ALA A 414 -61.31 -16.19 11.96
N ALA A 415 -60.94 -16.19 10.68
CA ALA A 415 -61.79 -16.71 9.60
C ALA A 415 -62.13 -18.19 9.79
N GLN A 416 -61.17 -19.01 10.22
CA GLN A 416 -61.42 -20.42 10.55
C GLN A 416 -62.37 -20.60 11.75
N ALA A 417 -62.27 -19.73 12.76
CA ALA A 417 -63.17 -19.76 13.92
C ALA A 417 -64.61 -19.35 13.55
N GLU A 418 -64.76 -18.31 12.73
CA GLU A 418 -66.06 -17.89 12.19
C GLU A 418 -66.70 -18.97 11.31
N ALA A 419 -65.92 -19.59 10.43
CA ALA A 419 -66.39 -20.69 9.60
C ALA A 419 -66.86 -21.90 10.44
N LYS A 420 -66.14 -22.23 11.52
CA LYS A 420 -66.55 -23.27 12.47
C LYS A 420 -67.84 -22.91 13.23
N ALA A 421 -67.99 -21.65 13.65
CA ALA A 421 -69.21 -21.19 14.34
C ALA A 421 -70.44 -21.15 13.40
N ALA A 422 -70.26 -20.79 12.13
CA ALA A 422 -71.33 -20.79 11.14
C ALA A 422 -71.76 -22.21 10.71
N ALA A 423 -70.85 -23.20 10.81
CA ALA A 423 -71.16 -24.60 10.53
C ALA A 423 -71.92 -25.31 11.67
N ASP A 424 -72.08 -24.67 12.83
CA ASP A 424 -72.79 -25.21 13.99
C ASP A 424 -74.01 -24.35 14.43
N PRO A 425 -75.02 -24.12 13.55
CA PRO A 425 -76.28 -23.58 14.00
C PRO A 425 -77.01 -24.69 14.75
N GLY A 426 -77.03 -24.57 16.07
CA GLY A 426 -77.58 -25.58 16.98
C GLY A 426 -78.90 -26.20 16.53
N GLY A 427 -78.90 -27.53 16.57
CA GLY A 427 -79.88 -28.30 17.34
C GLY A 427 -81.28 -28.45 16.75
N ALA A 428 -81.64 -29.67 16.37
CA ALA A 428 -82.48 -30.50 17.24
C ALA A 428 -82.88 -31.82 16.55
N ALA A 429 -82.78 -32.90 17.32
CA ALA A 429 -83.50 -34.16 17.20
C ALA A 429 -83.23 -35.06 15.98
N GLY A 430 -82.31 -36.02 16.18
CA GLY A 430 -82.23 -37.22 15.37
C GLY A 430 -81.33 -38.27 16.01
N LYS A 431 -81.87 -39.07 16.93
CA LYS A 431 -81.27 -40.37 17.28
C LYS A 431 -81.21 -41.22 16.00
N GLY A 432 -80.02 -41.61 15.59
CA GLY A 432 -79.77 -42.58 14.52
C GLY A 432 -78.26 -42.73 14.40
N GLU A 433 -77.68 -43.66 15.15
CA GLU A 433 -77.26 -44.97 14.60
C GLU A 433 -75.90 -44.85 13.91
N THR A 434 -74.94 -45.44 14.62
CA THR A 434 -73.57 -45.77 14.24
C THR A 434 -73.41 -46.19 12.78
N ALA A 435 -72.52 -45.51 12.06
CA ALA A 435 -71.84 -46.06 10.90
C ALA A 435 -70.36 -45.64 10.97
N GLU A 436 -69.56 -46.57 11.49
CA GLU A 436 -68.11 -46.65 11.32
C GLU A 436 -67.82 -46.73 9.82
N VAL A 437 -67.24 -45.66 9.26
CA VAL A 437 -66.77 -45.61 7.88
C VAL A 437 -65.24 -45.64 7.95
N GLU A 438 -64.70 -46.81 7.61
CA GLU A 438 -63.29 -47.05 7.36
C GLU A 438 -62.69 -46.00 6.40
N PRO A 439 -61.42 -45.62 6.58
CA PRO A 439 -60.73 -44.82 5.58
C PRO A 439 -60.62 -45.62 4.26
N PRO A 440 -60.93 -45.01 3.10
CA PRO A 440 -60.74 -45.68 1.83
C PRO A 440 -59.24 -45.88 1.56
N ASP A 441 -58.85 -47.15 1.64
CA ASP A 441 -57.74 -47.72 0.89
C ASP A 441 -57.85 -47.36 -0.60
N GLY A 442 -56.71 -47.07 -1.21
CA GLY A 442 -56.54 -47.18 -2.65
C GLY A 442 -56.55 -45.88 -3.46
N ARG A 443 -55.42 -45.15 -3.41
CA ARG A 443 -54.87 -44.57 -4.64
C ARG A 443 -53.48 -45.13 -4.89
N THR A 444 -53.46 -46.04 -5.85
CA THR A 444 -52.31 -46.61 -6.52
C THR A 444 -51.46 -45.51 -7.17
N ASN A 445 -50.24 -45.36 -6.69
CA ASN A 445 -49.16 -44.76 -7.49
C ASN A 445 -48.73 -45.78 -8.55
N PRO A 446 -48.65 -45.42 -9.85
CA PRO A 446 -48.01 -46.26 -10.85
C PRO A 446 -46.48 -46.33 -10.60
N PRO A 447 -45.83 -47.45 -10.97
CA PRO A 447 -44.42 -47.71 -10.65
C PRO A 447 -43.48 -47.11 -11.71
N GLU A 448 -42.19 -47.10 -11.35
CA GLU A 448 -41.01 -46.93 -12.22
C GLU A 448 -40.53 -45.50 -12.53
N ALA A 449 -39.68 -44.98 -11.65
CA ALA A 449 -38.38 -44.42 -12.05
C ALA A 449 -37.44 -44.51 -10.84
N GLY A 450 -36.42 -45.35 -10.96
CA GLY A 450 -35.51 -45.69 -9.88
C GLY A 450 -34.68 -44.50 -9.41
N VAL A 451 -34.57 -44.38 -8.09
CA VAL A 451 -33.43 -43.76 -7.42
C VAL A 451 -33.12 -44.61 -6.21
N MET A 452 -31.86 -45.04 -6.12
CA MET A 452 -31.33 -45.88 -5.05
C MET A 452 -31.41 -45.13 -3.71
N VAL A 453 -31.96 -45.80 -2.70
CA VAL A 453 -31.77 -45.45 -1.29
C VAL A 453 -31.03 -46.61 -0.66
N GLU A 454 -29.83 -46.30 -0.21
CA GLU A 454 -28.96 -47.11 0.62
C GLU A 454 -29.58 -47.27 2.02
N GLU A 455 -29.56 -48.51 2.52
CA GLU A 455 -30.05 -48.94 3.82
C GLU A 455 -29.35 -48.22 4.98
N ALA A 456 -30.12 -47.88 6.03
CA ALA A 456 -29.73 -48.20 7.40
C ALA A 456 -30.93 -48.07 8.34
N GLU A 457 -31.25 -49.18 9.02
CA GLU A 457 -32.24 -49.28 10.07
C GLU A 457 -31.80 -48.59 11.38
N PRO A 458 -32.76 -48.24 12.25
CA PRO A 458 -32.52 -47.62 13.53
C PRO A 458 -32.45 -48.64 14.67
N GLU A 459 -31.52 -48.48 15.60
CA GLU A 459 -31.70 -48.95 16.97
C GLU A 459 -31.52 -47.79 17.96
N ALA A 460 -32.46 -47.76 18.90
CA ALA A 460 -32.52 -46.83 20.00
C ALA A 460 -31.65 -47.34 21.17
N SER A 461 -30.92 -46.44 21.81
CA SER A 461 -30.63 -46.54 23.24
C SER A 461 -30.27 -45.16 23.78
N ASP A 462 -31.09 -44.67 24.69
CA ASP A 462 -30.77 -43.61 25.64
C ASP A 462 -29.54 -44.03 26.47
N GLU A 463 -28.54 -43.16 26.59
CA GLU A 463 -27.69 -43.09 27.79
C GLU A 463 -26.96 -41.73 27.85
N GLU A 464 -27.08 -41.09 29.02
CA GLU A 464 -26.43 -39.84 29.40
C GLU A 464 -24.90 -40.02 29.49
N HIS A 465 -24.14 -39.17 28.79
CA HIS A 465 -22.76 -38.89 29.17
C HIS A 465 -22.33 -37.47 28.80
N ASP A 466 -22.15 -36.66 29.84
CA ASP A 466 -21.39 -35.42 29.80
C ASP A 466 -19.91 -35.74 29.50
N GLY A 467 -19.34 -35.03 28.53
CA GLY A 467 -17.92 -35.15 28.19
C GLY A 467 -17.46 -34.02 27.27
N GLU A 468 -16.70 -33.09 27.84
CA GLU A 468 -15.83 -32.14 27.16
C GLU A 468 -14.90 -32.87 26.18
N GLU A 469 -14.74 -32.34 24.96
CA GLU A 469 -13.44 -31.88 24.43
C GLU A 469 -13.50 -31.48 22.94
N ALA A 470 -12.83 -30.35 22.67
CA ALA A 470 -12.09 -29.94 21.49
C ALA A 470 -12.53 -30.40 20.08
N ALA A 471 -12.85 -29.41 19.24
CA ALA A 471 -12.74 -29.52 17.79
C ALA A 471 -12.05 -28.26 17.21
N GLU A 472 -10.77 -28.40 16.90
CA GLU A 472 -10.06 -27.65 15.85
C GLU A 472 -10.20 -28.40 14.53
N HIS A 473 -10.82 -27.78 13.53
CA HIS A 473 -10.53 -27.86 12.09
C HIS A 473 -11.53 -26.92 11.40
N GLY A 474 -11.12 -25.96 10.58
CA GLY A 474 -10.33 -26.14 9.36
C GLY A 474 -11.26 -25.73 8.21
N GLY A 475 -11.39 -24.41 7.98
CA GLY A 475 -12.30 -23.84 6.99
C GLY A 475 -11.55 -23.47 5.71
N GLU A 476 -11.74 -24.28 4.66
CA GLU A 476 -11.44 -23.94 3.27
C GLU A 476 -12.48 -22.93 2.76
N GLU A 477 -12.04 -21.74 2.35
CA GLU A 477 -12.90 -20.76 1.66
C GLU A 477 -12.95 -21.07 0.16
N ALA A 478 -14.09 -21.59 -0.29
CA ALA A 478 -14.46 -21.65 -1.69
C ALA A 478 -14.90 -20.26 -2.18
N GLY A 479 -14.30 -19.81 -3.29
CA GLY A 479 -14.65 -18.58 -3.98
C GLY A 479 -16.04 -18.65 -4.63
N GLU A 480 -16.82 -17.59 -4.45
CA GLU A 480 -18.12 -17.41 -5.08
C GLU A 480 -17.98 -16.34 -6.17
N GLU A 481 -18.02 -16.80 -7.43
CA GLU A 481 -18.10 -15.97 -8.64
C GLU A 481 -19.45 -15.24 -8.66
N GLY A 482 -19.39 -13.91 -8.67
CA GLY A 482 -20.54 -13.03 -8.78
C GLY A 482 -20.86 -12.74 -10.25
N GLY A 483 -22.08 -13.14 -10.64
CA GLY A 483 -22.58 -13.13 -12.00
C GLY A 483 -22.78 -11.75 -12.64
N GLU A 484 -22.69 -11.78 -13.96
CA GLU A 484 -23.03 -10.74 -14.92
C GLU A 484 -24.55 -10.52 -14.95
N GLU A 485 -25.00 -9.29 -14.67
CA GLU A 485 -26.33 -8.81 -15.04
C GLU A 485 -26.20 -7.90 -16.27
N GLY A 486 -26.88 -8.31 -17.33
CA GLY A 486 -26.94 -7.64 -18.62
C GLY A 486 -27.66 -6.29 -18.55
N GLY A 487 -27.06 -5.29 -19.20
CA GLY A 487 -27.70 -4.02 -19.53
C GLY A 487 -28.13 -4.04 -20.99
N GLU A 488 -29.43 -3.93 -21.20
CA GLU A 488 -30.08 -3.73 -22.50
C GLU A 488 -29.57 -2.43 -23.15
N ALA A 489 -29.12 -2.55 -24.40
CA ALA A 489 -28.72 -1.42 -25.22
C ALA A 489 -29.91 -0.93 -26.04
N GLU A 490 -30.47 0.22 -25.66
CA GLU A 490 -31.33 1.02 -26.55
C GLU A 490 -30.43 1.72 -27.58
N GLN A 491 -30.65 1.39 -28.86
CA GLN A 491 -30.16 2.12 -30.02
C GLN A 491 -31.05 3.34 -30.21
N GLU A 492 -30.51 4.55 -30.06
CA GLU A 492 -31.07 5.75 -30.65
C GLU A 492 -30.16 6.25 -31.77
N GLU A 493 -30.71 6.20 -32.98
CA GLU A 493 -30.23 6.88 -34.18
C GLU A 493 -30.43 8.40 -34.05
N ALA A 494 -29.35 9.16 -34.27
CA ALA A 494 -29.36 10.53 -34.78
C ALA A 494 -27.94 10.76 -35.32
N GLY A 495 -27.71 11.08 -36.58
CA GLY A 495 -28.40 12.03 -37.44
C GLY A 495 -27.30 12.95 -37.94
N GLU A 496 -26.82 12.67 -39.15
CA GLU A 496 -25.81 13.44 -39.89
C GLU A 496 -26.38 14.83 -40.22
N GLU A 497 -25.67 15.90 -39.85
CA GLU A 497 -25.76 17.17 -40.56
C GLU A 497 -24.34 17.72 -40.78
N GLU A 498 -23.95 17.70 -42.04
CA GLU A 498 -22.89 18.49 -42.63
C GLU A 498 -23.24 19.98 -42.51
N GLU A 499 -22.30 20.83 -42.12
CA GLU A 499 -22.29 22.19 -42.65
C GLU A 499 -20.86 22.68 -42.86
N GLN A 500 -20.56 22.89 -44.15
CA GLN A 500 -19.43 23.61 -44.69
C GLN A 500 -19.52 25.09 -44.30
N SER A 501 -18.38 25.70 -43.97
CA SER A 501 -18.13 27.09 -44.39
C SER A 501 -16.64 27.30 -44.63
N GLU A 502 -16.33 27.45 -45.92
CA GLU A 502 -15.21 28.21 -46.43
C GLU A 502 -15.41 29.69 -46.03
N GLU A 503 -14.38 30.38 -45.55
CA GLU A 503 -14.04 31.68 -46.14
C GLU A 503 -12.61 32.09 -45.79
N ALA A 504 -11.91 32.51 -46.84
CA ALA A 504 -10.58 33.08 -46.86
C ALA A 504 -10.61 34.57 -46.50
N GLY A 505 -9.48 35.13 -46.08
CA GLY A 505 -9.33 36.59 -46.01
C GLY A 505 -8.01 37.06 -45.40
N GLU A 506 -7.08 37.43 -46.29
CA GLU A 506 -6.16 38.61 -46.24
C GLU A 506 -5.27 38.77 -44.99
N GLU A 507 -3.94 38.57 -45.07
CA GLU A 507 -2.95 39.45 -45.72
C GLU A 507 -3.05 40.91 -45.26
N GLN A 508 -2.29 41.27 -44.22
CA GLN A 508 -1.73 42.61 -44.07
C GLN A 508 -0.40 42.56 -43.30
N THR A 509 0.66 42.68 -44.10
CA THR A 509 1.94 43.29 -43.76
C THR A 509 1.74 44.63 -43.07
N GLU A 510 2.46 44.90 -41.98
CA GLU A 510 3.01 46.24 -41.77
C GLU A 510 4.27 46.20 -40.91
N ASP A 511 5.31 46.74 -41.52
CA ASP A 511 6.63 46.99 -41.00
C ASP A 511 6.59 47.95 -39.80
N ASN A 512 7.44 47.72 -38.80
CA ASN A 512 8.04 48.85 -38.10
C ASN A 512 9.45 48.52 -37.60
N GLU A 513 10.37 49.02 -38.42
CA GLU A 513 11.81 49.18 -38.20
C GLU A 513 12.09 50.42 -37.32
N ALA A 514 13.34 50.56 -36.87
CA ALA A 514 13.98 51.65 -36.10
C ALA A 514 13.83 51.53 -34.56
N THR A 515 14.81 51.04 -33.80
CA THR A 515 16.27 51.31 -33.77
C THR A 515 16.63 52.80 -33.66
N HIS A 516 16.89 53.29 -32.43
CA HIS A 516 17.97 54.25 -32.13
C HIS A 516 18.24 54.35 -30.61
N LEU A 517 19.25 53.58 -30.16
CA LEU A 517 20.48 53.93 -29.41
C LEU A 517 20.55 55.20 -28.50
N PRO A 518 21.54 55.24 -27.57
CA PRO A 518 21.33 55.54 -26.14
C PRO A 518 22.03 56.84 -25.68
N GLN A 519 21.73 57.26 -24.45
CA GLN A 519 22.73 57.66 -23.44
C GLN A 519 22.23 57.31 -22.04
#